data_AF-A0A0W0X140-F1
#
_entry.id   AF-A0A0W0X140-F1
#
_cell.length_a   1.000
_cell.length_b   1.000
_cell.length_c   1.000
_cell.angle_alpha   90.00
_cell.angle_beta   90.00
_cell.angle_gamma   90.00
#
_symmetry.space_group_name_H-M   'P 1'
#
loop_
_entity.id
_entity.type
_entity.pdbx_description
1 polymer ?
#
loop_
_entity_poly.entity_id
_entity_poly.type
_entity_poly.pdbx_seq_one_letter_code
_entity_poly.pdbx_strand_id
1 'polypeptide(L)'
;MSAVFQRHRIKPFSYVEIIKSIHAEYFIYGEESVPNKGIWMRHDEDWDLNYSLKMAKLEKQLGIRATYFINHTTDYFDYSDKLLGACKEIIDCGHFIGLHNNAIEQYFKTNEPIKAILEKPLSFLRDNNIPVNGVSSHGSSFCNKNGWLNCEIWSEFNNSDLKHLKNTKQYNGNLPFDQVSLSDFDLKYEASFAENNAYISDSSGRLWGFYKNQIPEQNRLYDIIEYAEIVRAKSVIKNNINEIIYHFNQYIDYGFMQILFHPKWWISE
;
A
#
# COMPACT_ATOMS: atom_id res chain seq x y z
N MET A 1 -11.60 8.34 -34.33
CA MET A 1 -11.49 9.16 -33.09
C MET A 1 -11.83 8.26 -31.92
N SER A 2 -10.83 7.68 -31.24
CA SER A 2 -11.07 6.82 -30.07
C SER A 2 -11.51 7.71 -28.92
N ALA A 3 -12.72 7.47 -28.40
CA ALA A 3 -13.19 8.10 -27.18
C ALA A 3 -12.17 7.85 -26.06
N VAL A 4 -11.46 8.90 -25.67
CA VAL A 4 -10.68 8.94 -24.44
C VAL A 4 -11.71 8.84 -23.32
N PHE A 5 -11.98 7.62 -22.85
CA PHE A 5 -12.70 7.41 -21.60
C PHE A 5 -11.98 8.25 -20.54
N GLN A 6 -12.58 9.37 -20.13
CA GLN A 6 -12.16 10.12 -18.95
C GLN A 6 -12.19 9.12 -17.79
N ARG A 7 -11.01 8.64 -17.42
CA ARG A 7 -10.80 7.74 -16.28
C ARG A 7 -11.31 8.51 -15.08
N HIS A 8 -12.37 8.04 -14.43
CA HIS A 8 -13.03 8.74 -13.34
C HIS A 8 -12.02 8.92 -12.19
N ARG A 9 -11.41 10.10 -12.08
CA ARG A 9 -10.43 10.47 -11.05
C ARG A 9 -11.24 10.85 -9.82
N ILE A 10 -11.16 10.05 -8.76
CA ILE A 10 -12.00 10.07 -7.54
C ILE A 10 -12.78 11.38 -7.32
N LYS A 11 -14.08 11.33 -7.64
CA LYS A 11 -15.19 12.03 -6.99
C LYS A 11 -16.52 11.52 -7.59
N PRO A 12 -17.63 11.53 -6.82
CA PRO A 12 -18.04 12.69 -6.02
C PRO A 12 -17.68 12.73 -4.54
N PHE A 13 -17.14 11.67 -3.93
CA PHE A 13 -16.97 11.60 -2.46
C PHE A 13 -15.68 12.27 -1.95
N SER A 14 -15.75 12.82 -0.74
CA SER A 14 -14.59 13.29 0.02
C SER A 14 -14.07 12.20 0.96
N TYR A 15 -12.78 12.28 1.29
CA TYR A 15 -12.15 11.38 2.28
C TYR A 15 -12.88 11.42 3.63
N VAL A 16 -13.27 12.62 4.07
CA VAL A 16 -13.95 12.84 5.35
C VAL A 16 -15.30 12.11 5.42
N GLU A 17 -16.09 12.15 4.35
CA GLU A 17 -17.38 11.44 4.30
C GLU A 17 -17.20 9.93 4.45
N ILE A 18 -16.19 9.36 3.79
CA ILE A 18 -15.91 7.93 3.84
C ILE A 18 -15.49 7.53 5.25
N ILE A 19 -14.49 8.20 5.80
CA ILE A 19 -13.94 7.82 7.11
C ILE A 19 -14.97 8.02 8.21
N LYS A 20 -15.72 9.13 8.23
CA LYS A 20 -16.77 9.34 9.24
C LYS A 20 -17.90 8.32 9.17
N SER A 21 -18.04 7.60 8.05
CA SER A 21 -19.03 6.54 7.91
C SER A 21 -18.55 5.18 8.41
N ILE A 22 -17.27 5.06 8.76
CA ILE A 22 -16.65 3.83 9.26
C ILE A 22 -16.48 3.96 10.78
N HIS A 23 -17.01 2.99 11.51
CA HIS A 23 -17.00 3.01 12.98
C HIS A 23 -16.04 1.96 13.53
N ALA A 24 -14.75 2.26 13.51
CA ALA A 24 -13.74 1.40 14.13
C ALA A 24 -12.47 2.17 14.49
N GLU A 25 -11.64 1.52 15.28
CA GLU A 25 -10.33 2.02 15.65
C GLU A 25 -9.29 1.76 14.56
N TYR A 26 -8.36 2.70 14.45
CA TYR A 26 -7.27 2.70 13.47
C TYR A 26 -5.96 2.34 14.16
N PHE A 27 -5.24 1.38 13.58
CA PHE A 27 -4.02 0.81 14.16
C PHE A 27 -2.85 0.94 13.19
N ILE A 28 -1.64 0.78 13.74
CA ILE A 28 -0.39 0.77 12.99
C ILE A 28 0.13 -0.65 12.89
N TYR A 29 0.51 -1.05 11.67
CA TYR A 29 1.07 -2.37 11.42
C TYR A 29 2.22 -2.71 12.38
N GLY A 30 2.24 -3.94 12.88
CA GLY A 30 3.36 -4.43 13.68
C GLY A 30 3.46 -3.85 15.10
N GLU A 31 2.41 -3.17 15.59
CA GLU A 31 2.23 -2.93 17.02
C GLU A 31 2.10 -4.26 17.78
N GLU A 32 2.78 -4.38 18.92
CA GLU A 32 2.90 -5.65 19.67
C GLU A 32 1.59 -6.14 20.28
N SER A 33 0.65 -5.23 20.52
CA SER A 33 -0.66 -5.52 21.11
C SER A 33 -1.74 -4.84 20.28
N VAL A 34 -2.19 -5.53 19.23
CA VAL A 34 -3.30 -5.09 18.39
C VAL A 34 -4.52 -5.95 18.69
N PRO A 35 -5.73 -5.37 18.75
CA PRO A 35 -6.95 -6.14 18.97
C PRO A 35 -7.23 -7.09 17.80
N ASN A 36 -8.21 -7.97 17.93
CA ASN A 36 -8.56 -8.91 16.86
C ASN A 36 -9.27 -8.24 15.67
N LYS A 37 -9.60 -6.95 15.74
CA LYS A 37 -10.35 -6.22 14.71
C LYS A 37 -9.99 -4.74 14.67
N GLY A 38 -10.09 -4.13 13.49
CA GLY A 38 -9.80 -2.71 13.30
C GLY A 38 -9.40 -2.37 11.87
N ILE A 39 -8.80 -1.19 11.71
CA ILE A 39 -8.36 -0.68 10.40
C ILE A 39 -6.85 -0.49 10.38
N TRP A 40 -6.22 -1.08 9.36
CA TRP A 40 -4.92 -0.69 8.88
C TRP A 40 -5.05 0.37 7.80
N MET A 41 -4.87 1.65 8.16
CA MET A 41 -4.84 2.74 7.19
C MET A 41 -3.42 2.91 6.66
N ARG A 42 -3.28 2.89 5.34
CA ARG A 42 -2.02 3.22 4.67
C ARG A 42 -2.19 4.21 3.53
N HIS A 43 -1.14 4.98 3.33
CA HIS A 43 -0.99 5.90 2.22
C HIS A 43 0.30 5.63 1.46
N ASP A 44 0.20 5.38 0.16
CA ASP A 44 1.36 5.36 -0.72
C ASP A 44 1.49 6.78 -1.35
N GLU A 45 2.60 7.46 -1.08
CA GLU A 45 2.87 8.80 -1.63
C GLU A 45 3.76 8.70 -2.87
N ASP A 46 3.17 8.87 -4.05
CA ASP A 46 3.89 8.78 -5.33
C ASP A 46 4.15 10.14 -6.00
N TRP A 47 3.73 11.25 -5.40
CA TRP A 47 3.71 12.55 -6.09
C TRP A 47 4.37 13.70 -5.32
N ASP A 48 3.77 14.15 -4.22
CA ASP A 48 4.20 15.35 -3.49
C ASP A 48 3.81 15.23 -2.01
N LEU A 49 4.82 15.34 -1.15
CA LEU A 49 4.68 15.33 0.31
C LEU A 49 3.66 16.35 0.83
N ASN A 50 3.37 17.43 0.10
CA ASN A 50 2.33 18.39 0.48
C ASN A 50 0.94 17.75 0.62
N TYR A 51 0.59 16.77 -0.23
CA TYR A 51 -0.68 16.06 -0.09
C TYR A 51 -0.68 15.19 1.17
N SER A 52 0.40 14.44 1.38
CA SER A 52 0.60 13.65 2.61
C SER A 52 0.52 14.50 3.88
N LEU A 53 1.16 15.67 3.91
CA LEU A 53 1.15 16.57 5.07
C LEU A 53 -0.25 17.12 5.38
N LYS A 54 -0.99 17.54 4.34
CA LYS A 54 -2.38 17.99 4.49
C LYS A 54 -3.28 16.85 4.97
N MET A 55 -3.09 15.63 4.45
CA MET A 55 -3.83 14.45 4.88
C MET A 55 -3.52 14.08 6.33
N ALA A 56 -2.25 14.04 6.72
CA ALA A 56 -1.82 13.75 8.10
C ALA A 56 -2.45 14.72 9.12
N LYS A 57 -2.46 16.02 8.81
CA LYS A 57 -3.13 17.01 9.66
C LYS A 57 -4.62 16.78 9.80
N LEU A 58 -5.29 16.44 8.69
CA LEU A 58 -6.72 16.13 8.69
C LEU A 58 -7.00 14.86 9.51
N GLU A 59 -6.21 13.81 9.31
CA GLU A 59 -6.33 12.54 10.02
C GLU A 59 -6.12 12.70 11.52
N LYS A 60 -5.14 13.49 11.94
CA LYS A 60 -4.95 13.87 13.36
C LYS A 60 -6.22 14.48 13.95
N GLN A 61 -6.88 15.40 13.23
CA GLN A 61 -8.13 16.02 13.68
C GLN A 61 -9.29 15.03 13.76
N LEU A 62 -9.25 13.96 12.97
CA LEU A 62 -10.25 12.90 12.94
C LEU A 62 -9.92 11.73 13.90
N GLY A 63 -8.78 11.78 14.60
CA GLY A 63 -8.33 10.70 15.50
C GLY A 63 -7.87 9.44 14.76
N ILE A 64 -7.46 9.56 13.50
CA ILE A 64 -7.03 8.44 12.66
C ILE A 64 -5.52 8.23 12.82
N ARG A 65 -5.10 6.97 12.85
CA ARG A 65 -3.70 6.56 12.79
C ARG A 65 -3.46 5.85 11.46
N ALA A 66 -2.34 6.16 10.81
CA ALA A 66 -2.04 5.67 9.47
C ALA A 66 -0.53 5.50 9.29
N THR A 67 -0.14 4.69 8.30
CA THR A 67 1.25 4.59 7.84
C THR A 67 1.39 5.22 6.47
N TYR A 68 2.30 6.20 6.34
CA TYR A 68 2.65 6.87 5.09
C TYR A 68 3.90 6.23 4.52
N PHE A 69 3.76 5.54 3.40
CA PHE A 69 4.85 4.92 2.66
C PHE A 69 5.45 5.91 1.67
N ILE A 70 6.70 6.26 1.89
CA ILE A 70 7.43 7.29 1.16
C ILE A 70 8.27 6.62 0.07
N ASN A 71 8.05 7.02 -1.18
CA ASN A 71 8.66 6.43 -2.36
C ASN A 71 10.04 7.03 -2.64
N HIS A 72 11.08 6.22 -2.41
CA HIS A 72 12.49 6.64 -2.56
C HIS A 72 12.95 6.89 -3.99
N THR A 73 12.06 6.72 -4.98
CA THR A 73 12.37 6.94 -6.40
C THR A 73 11.65 8.15 -6.99
N THR A 74 10.92 8.90 -6.17
CA THR A 74 10.25 10.14 -6.57
C THR A 74 11.15 11.35 -6.38
N ASP A 75 10.85 12.45 -7.08
CA ASP A 75 11.65 13.68 -7.05
C ASP A 75 11.67 14.33 -5.66
N TYR A 76 10.65 14.11 -4.82
CA TYR A 76 10.63 14.64 -3.47
C TYR A 76 11.60 13.88 -2.53
N PHE A 77 12.04 12.67 -2.89
CA PHE A 77 13.00 11.89 -2.09
C PHE A 77 14.43 12.30 -2.43
N ASP A 78 14.76 13.55 -2.12
CA ASP A 78 15.98 14.23 -2.52
C ASP A 78 17.07 14.26 -1.43
N TYR A 79 16.91 13.46 -0.37
CA TYR A 79 17.81 13.41 0.78
C TYR A 79 18.00 14.77 1.49
N SER A 80 17.00 15.66 1.41
CA SER A 80 17.06 17.00 2.00
C SER A 80 16.40 17.09 3.37
N ASP A 81 16.69 18.20 4.08
CA ASP A 81 15.99 18.59 5.30
C ASP A 81 14.48 18.81 5.07
N LYS A 82 14.05 19.12 3.84
CA LYS A 82 12.64 19.29 3.51
C LYS A 82 11.90 17.95 3.60
N LEU A 83 12.47 16.88 3.03
CA LEU A 83 11.95 15.53 3.17
C LEU A 83 11.88 15.13 4.64
N LEU A 84 12.98 15.32 5.38
CA LEU A 84 13.06 14.98 6.80
C LEU A 84 12.04 15.75 7.65
N GLY A 85 11.87 17.04 7.38
CA GLY A 85 10.89 17.90 8.04
C GLY A 85 9.46 17.42 7.80
N ALA A 86 9.13 17.04 6.55
CA ALA A 86 7.82 16.50 6.23
C ALA A 86 7.54 15.16 6.94
N CYS A 87 8.51 14.24 6.96
CA CYS A 87 8.38 12.98 7.68
C CYS A 87 8.18 13.19 9.19
N LYS A 88 8.93 14.10 9.81
CA LYS A 88 8.79 14.45 11.23
C LYS A 88 7.42 15.05 11.52
N GLU A 89 6.91 15.93 10.66
CA GLU A 89 5.59 16.52 10.82
C GLU A 89 4.44 15.51 10.70
N ILE A 90 4.58 14.50 9.82
CA ILE A 90 3.66 13.36 9.74
C ILE A 90 3.68 12.55 11.04
N ILE A 91 4.87 12.31 11.62
CA ILE A 91 5.03 11.61 12.90
C ILE A 91 4.42 12.42 14.06
N ASP A 92 4.63 13.74 14.09
CA ASP A 92 4.03 14.65 15.08
C ASP A 92 2.49 14.71 14.99
N CYS A 93 1.93 14.26 13.86
CA CYS A 93 0.49 14.06 13.70
C CYS A 93 -0.02 12.71 14.28
N GLY A 94 0.88 11.83 14.72
CA GLY A 94 0.55 10.52 15.30
C GLY A 94 0.61 9.36 14.30
N HIS A 95 1.17 9.60 13.10
CA HIS A 95 1.30 8.61 12.03
C HIS A 95 2.70 8.00 11.97
N PHE A 96 2.85 6.98 11.14
CA PHE A 96 4.11 6.25 10.96
C PHE A 96 4.64 6.43 9.54
N ILE A 97 5.96 6.33 9.40
CA ILE A 97 6.64 6.37 8.10
C ILE A 97 7.07 4.95 7.72
N GLY A 98 6.68 4.53 6.53
CA GLY A 98 7.18 3.33 5.86
C GLY A 98 7.96 3.70 4.60
N LEU A 99 8.69 2.74 4.04
CA LEU A 99 9.35 2.92 2.74
C LEU A 99 8.48 2.31 1.63
N HIS A 100 8.08 3.11 0.65
CA HIS A 100 7.46 2.61 -0.57
C HIS A 100 8.57 2.18 -1.54
N ASN A 101 8.81 0.87 -1.62
CA ASN A 101 9.97 0.33 -2.30
C ASN A 101 9.71 0.16 -3.80
N ASN A 102 10.63 0.69 -4.62
CA ASN A 102 10.67 0.54 -6.07
C ASN A 102 12.04 -0.01 -6.54
N ALA A 103 12.57 -0.98 -5.79
CA ALA A 103 13.94 -1.44 -5.93
C ALA A 103 14.22 -2.15 -7.26
N ILE A 104 13.25 -2.88 -7.82
CA ILE A 104 13.45 -3.58 -9.11
C ILE A 104 13.70 -2.60 -10.24
N GLU A 105 12.92 -1.51 -10.33
CA GLU A 105 13.14 -0.50 -11.36
C GLU A 105 14.50 0.18 -11.20
N GLN A 106 14.94 0.44 -9.96
CA GLN A 106 16.27 0.99 -9.70
C GLN A 106 17.39 0.02 -10.06
N TYR A 107 17.23 -1.28 -9.77
CA TYR A 107 18.17 -2.32 -10.17
C TYR A 107 18.43 -2.28 -11.68
N PHE A 108 17.36 -2.26 -12.49
CA PHE A 108 17.50 -2.21 -13.95
C PHE A 108 18.05 -0.87 -14.48
N LYS A 109 17.90 0.23 -13.73
CA LYS A 109 18.42 1.55 -14.13
C LYS A 109 19.89 1.76 -13.77
N THR A 110 20.32 1.23 -12.63
CA THR A 110 21.62 1.55 -12.01
C THR A 110 22.59 0.37 -12.00
N ASN A 111 22.08 -0.85 -12.13
CA ASN A 111 22.82 -2.10 -11.94
C ASN A 111 23.42 -2.23 -10.52
N GLU A 112 22.88 -1.51 -9.54
CA GLU A 112 23.24 -1.66 -8.12
C GLU A 112 22.48 -2.84 -7.48
N PRO A 113 23.08 -3.58 -6.55
CA PRO A 113 22.38 -4.65 -5.82
C PRO A 113 21.15 -4.14 -5.07
N ILE A 114 20.08 -4.95 -5.00
CA ILE A 114 18.84 -4.64 -4.27
C ILE A 114 19.11 -4.20 -2.83
N LYS A 115 20.05 -4.88 -2.16
CA LYS A 115 20.44 -4.54 -0.80
C LYS A 115 20.93 -3.09 -0.67
N ALA A 116 21.84 -2.66 -1.55
CA ALA A 116 22.36 -1.29 -1.54
C ALA A 116 21.27 -0.25 -1.86
N ILE A 117 20.38 -0.58 -2.81
CA ILE A 117 19.25 0.27 -3.21
C ILE A 117 18.32 0.55 -2.02
N LEU A 118 18.08 -0.44 -1.16
CA LEU A 118 17.22 -0.30 0.02
C LEU A 118 17.96 0.25 1.25
N GLU A 119 19.21 -0.16 1.49
CA GLU A 119 20.01 0.31 2.63
C GLU A 119 20.17 1.83 2.62
N LYS A 120 20.41 2.42 1.45
CA LYS A 120 20.65 3.86 1.32
C LYS A 120 19.49 4.74 1.83
N PRO A 121 18.24 4.63 1.33
CA PRO A 121 17.13 5.42 1.83
C PRO A 121 16.74 5.05 3.27
N LEU A 122 16.83 3.77 3.65
CA LEU A 122 16.50 3.34 5.03
C LEU A 122 17.45 3.94 6.06
N SER A 123 18.76 3.87 5.79
CA SER A 123 19.78 4.44 6.69
C SER A 123 19.63 5.96 6.77
N PHE A 124 19.44 6.64 5.63
CA PHE A 124 19.21 8.08 5.63
C PHE A 124 18.04 8.52 6.52
N LEU A 125 16.89 7.82 6.44
CA LEU A 125 15.74 8.14 7.28
C LEU A 125 16.02 7.85 8.77
N ARG A 126 16.59 6.67 9.07
CA ARG A 126 16.83 6.22 10.45
C ARG A 126 17.91 7.04 11.15
N ASP A 127 19.01 7.37 10.46
CA ASP A 127 20.08 8.23 10.97
C ASP A 127 19.56 9.64 11.32
N ASN A 128 18.42 10.04 10.72
CA ASN A 128 17.75 11.31 10.98
C ASN A 128 16.53 11.19 11.93
N ASN A 129 16.48 10.12 12.72
CA ASN A 129 15.44 9.84 13.73
C ASN A 129 14.02 9.65 13.14
N ILE A 130 13.92 9.15 11.91
CA ILE A 130 12.64 8.71 11.33
C ILE A 130 12.59 7.19 11.46
N PRO A 131 11.80 6.64 12.41
CA PRO A 131 11.69 5.20 12.56
C PRO A 131 10.94 4.63 11.35
N VAL A 132 11.63 3.79 10.58
CA VAL A 132 11.06 3.04 9.46
C VAL A 132 11.16 1.57 9.79
N ASN A 133 10.02 0.90 9.93
CA ASN A 133 9.90 -0.48 10.38
C ASN A 133 8.94 -1.31 9.50
N GLY A 134 8.44 -0.73 8.41
CA GLY A 134 7.66 -1.43 7.41
C GLY A 134 7.87 -0.89 6.00
N VAL A 135 7.50 -1.70 5.02
CA VAL A 135 7.59 -1.40 3.60
C VAL A 135 6.25 -1.63 2.89
N SER A 136 6.08 -0.98 1.74
CA SER A 136 5.05 -1.31 0.76
C SER A 136 5.66 -1.39 -0.63
N SER A 137 5.19 -2.30 -1.49
CA SER A 137 5.73 -2.47 -2.85
C SER A 137 5.08 -1.54 -3.86
N HIS A 138 5.89 -0.72 -4.55
CA HIS A 138 5.41 0.20 -5.57
C HIS A 138 5.01 -0.53 -6.85
N GLY A 139 3.79 -0.25 -7.33
CA GLY A 139 3.29 -0.75 -8.61
C GLY A 139 3.78 0.06 -9.80
N SER A 140 5.10 0.19 -9.97
CA SER A 140 5.66 1.12 -10.97
C SER A 140 5.29 0.76 -12.41
N SER A 141 5.24 1.77 -13.29
CA SER A 141 4.94 1.57 -14.72
C SER A 141 5.96 0.64 -15.38
N PHE A 142 7.23 0.72 -14.98
CA PHE A 142 8.29 -0.17 -15.45
C PHE A 142 8.00 -1.61 -15.04
N CYS A 143 7.74 -1.86 -13.76
CA CYS A 143 7.49 -3.21 -13.25
C CYS A 143 6.24 -3.81 -13.91
N ASN A 144 5.13 -3.06 -13.96
CA ASN A 144 3.89 -3.50 -14.61
C ASN A 144 4.06 -3.87 -16.09
N LYS A 145 4.83 -3.08 -16.86
CA LYS A 145 5.06 -3.35 -18.29
C LYS A 145 5.95 -4.56 -18.53
N ASN A 146 6.88 -4.82 -17.60
CA ASN A 146 7.86 -5.88 -17.74
C ASN A 146 7.47 -7.17 -17.01
N GLY A 147 6.36 -7.18 -16.26
CA GLY A 147 5.90 -8.35 -15.53
C GLY A 147 6.67 -8.60 -14.24
N TRP A 148 7.08 -7.52 -13.58
CA TRP A 148 7.72 -7.55 -12.27
C TRP A 148 6.78 -7.03 -11.19
N LEU A 149 6.98 -7.51 -9.97
CA LEU A 149 6.34 -7.04 -8.76
C LEU A 149 7.45 -6.69 -7.76
N ASN A 150 7.48 -5.48 -7.23
CA ASN A 150 8.54 -5.07 -6.30
C ASN A 150 8.63 -5.96 -5.05
N CYS A 151 7.57 -6.70 -4.70
CA CYS A 151 7.63 -7.68 -3.62
C CYS A 151 8.45 -8.94 -3.93
N GLU A 152 8.79 -9.22 -5.20
CA GLU A 152 9.65 -10.34 -5.60
C GLU A 152 11.08 -10.24 -5.03
N ILE A 153 11.48 -9.06 -4.55
CA ILE A 153 12.78 -8.88 -3.90
C ILE A 153 12.88 -9.56 -2.53
N TRP A 154 11.74 -9.84 -1.88
CA TRP A 154 11.72 -10.38 -0.53
C TRP A 154 11.75 -11.91 -0.56
N SER A 155 12.70 -12.50 0.15
CA SER A 155 12.85 -13.95 0.28
C SER A 155 11.69 -14.62 1.03
N GLU A 156 10.98 -13.86 1.87
CA GLU A 156 9.83 -14.30 2.66
C GLU A 156 8.63 -14.65 1.80
N PHE A 157 8.49 -14.02 0.64
CA PHE A 157 7.36 -14.22 -0.26
C PHE A 157 7.80 -15.15 -1.39
N ASN A 158 7.34 -16.40 -1.34
CA ASN A 158 7.73 -17.38 -2.33
C ASN A 158 6.87 -17.25 -3.59
N ASN A 159 7.31 -17.86 -4.69
CA ASN A 159 6.57 -17.82 -5.95
C ASN A 159 5.11 -18.32 -5.82
N SER A 160 4.76 -19.21 -4.89
CA SER A 160 3.34 -19.60 -4.67
C SER A 160 2.49 -18.44 -4.22
N ASP A 161 3.03 -17.60 -3.34
CA ASP A 161 2.37 -16.41 -2.84
C ASP A 161 2.22 -15.36 -3.96
N LEU A 162 3.11 -15.40 -4.96
CA LEU A 162 3.21 -14.44 -6.07
C LEU A 162 2.60 -14.90 -7.40
N LYS A 163 2.41 -16.22 -7.60
CA LYS A 163 1.87 -16.90 -8.80
C LYS A 163 0.52 -16.35 -9.27
N HIS A 164 -0.16 -15.62 -8.40
CA HIS A 164 -1.53 -15.14 -8.57
C HIS A 164 -1.58 -13.63 -8.82
N LEU A 165 -0.44 -12.95 -8.69
CA LEU A 165 -0.25 -11.56 -9.05
C LEU A 165 0.25 -11.53 -10.51
N LYS A 166 -0.38 -10.69 -11.34
CA LYS A 166 -0.27 -10.69 -12.82
C LYS A 166 1.14 -10.93 -13.37
N ASN A 167 1.22 -11.79 -14.40
CA ASN A 167 2.33 -11.89 -15.36
C ASN A 167 3.71 -11.78 -14.73
N THR A 168 4.01 -12.55 -13.67
CA THR A 168 5.39 -12.74 -13.24
C THR A 168 6.14 -13.33 -14.43
N LYS A 169 7.00 -12.55 -15.09
CA LYS A 169 8.00 -13.12 -15.99
C LYS A 169 9.06 -13.73 -15.11
N GLN A 170 8.76 -14.91 -14.58
CA GLN A 170 9.81 -15.76 -14.05
C GLN A 170 10.78 -15.99 -15.21
N TYR A 171 11.97 -15.40 -15.13
CA TYR A 171 12.99 -15.59 -16.13
C TYR A 171 13.54 -17.01 -15.95
N ASN A 172 12.92 -18.00 -16.61
CA ASN A 172 13.35 -19.41 -16.58
C ASN A 172 13.62 -19.98 -15.17
N GLY A 173 12.93 -19.49 -14.14
CA GLY A 173 13.08 -19.94 -12.75
C GLY A 173 14.12 -19.19 -11.90
N ASN A 174 14.87 -18.23 -12.47
CA ASN A 174 15.85 -17.43 -11.72
C ASN A 174 15.52 -15.93 -11.79
N LEU A 175 15.53 -15.25 -10.65
CA LEU A 175 15.45 -13.80 -10.62
C LEU A 175 16.77 -13.20 -11.13
N PRO A 176 16.74 -12.07 -11.86
CA PRO A 176 17.95 -11.42 -12.36
C PRO A 176 18.71 -10.67 -11.26
N PHE A 177 18.22 -10.69 -10.02
CA PHE A 177 18.78 -10.06 -8.83
C PHE A 177 18.69 -11.01 -7.64
N ASP A 178 19.57 -10.84 -6.67
CA ASP A 178 19.49 -11.55 -5.40
C ASP A 178 18.31 -11.03 -4.57
N GLN A 179 17.54 -11.95 -4.00
CA GLN A 179 16.53 -11.61 -3.01
C GLN A 179 17.19 -11.21 -1.69
N VAL A 180 16.48 -10.42 -0.91
CA VAL A 180 16.85 -9.96 0.43
C VAL A 180 15.75 -10.32 1.42
N SER A 181 16.05 -10.35 2.72
CA SER A 181 15.04 -10.53 3.76
C SER A 181 14.61 -9.18 4.34
N LEU A 182 13.36 -9.06 4.78
CA LEU A 182 12.90 -7.94 5.61
C LEU A 182 13.79 -7.79 6.85
N SER A 183 14.24 -8.91 7.43
CA SER A 183 15.10 -8.92 8.62
C SER A 183 16.51 -8.39 8.36
N ASP A 184 17.00 -8.41 7.11
CA ASP A 184 18.30 -7.81 6.74
C ASP A 184 18.30 -6.28 6.98
N PHE A 185 17.13 -5.67 7.09
CA PHE A 185 16.96 -4.23 7.26
C PHE A 185 16.13 -3.85 8.49
N ASP A 186 15.95 -4.74 9.47
CA ASP A 186 15.07 -4.49 10.64
C ASP A 186 13.64 -4.08 10.27
N LEU A 187 13.12 -4.58 9.15
CA LEU A 187 11.73 -4.38 8.73
C LEU A 187 10.85 -5.49 9.31
N LYS A 188 9.70 -5.12 9.84
CA LYS A 188 8.76 -6.04 10.50
C LYS A 188 7.71 -6.60 9.54
N TYR A 189 7.36 -5.87 8.48
CA TYR A 189 6.27 -6.26 7.59
C TYR A 189 6.38 -5.62 6.20
N GLU A 190 5.75 -6.28 5.22
CA GLU A 190 5.33 -5.69 3.94
C GLU A 190 3.80 -5.54 3.99
N ALA A 191 3.32 -4.30 4.00
CA ALA A 191 1.91 -3.95 4.05
C ALA A 191 1.02 -4.62 2.99
N SER A 192 1.53 -4.96 1.80
CA SER A 192 0.79 -5.69 0.75
C SER A 192 0.40 -7.10 1.17
N PHE A 193 1.12 -7.67 2.14
CA PHE A 193 0.90 -9.00 2.70
C PHE A 193 0.34 -8.95 4.12
N ALA A 194 0.03 -7.76 4.65
CA ALA A 194 -0.58 -7.63 5.96
C ALA A 194 -1.88 -8.46 6.05
N GLU A 195 -2.06 -9.22 7.12
CA GLU A 195 -3.24 -10.03 7.32
C GLU A 195 -4.48 -9.13 7.48
N ASN A 196 -5.51 -9.40 6.69
CA ASN A 196 -6.78 -8.68 6.71
C ASN A 196 -7.90 -9.57 6.14
N ASN A 197 -9.14 -9.24 6.50
CA ASN A 197 -10.36 -9.86 6.01
C ASN A 197 -10.99 -9.05 4.85
N ALA A 198 -10.63 -7.78 4.74
CA ALA A 198 -11.13 -6.87 3.72
C ALA A 198 -10.04 -5.89 3.28
N TYR A 199 -10.06 -5.51 2.01
CA TYR A 199 -9.13 -4.55 1.44
C TYR A 199 -9.84 -3.51 0.57
N ILE A 200 -9.48 -2.25 0.75
CA ILE A 200 -9.88 -1.13 -0.11
C ILE A 200 -8.65 -0.52 -0.75
N SER A 201 -8.78 -0.13 -2.01
CA SER A 201 -7.83 0.81 -2.56
C SER A 201 -8.41 1.77 -3.58
N ASP A 202 -7.79 2.94 -3.67
CA ASP A 202 -7.96 3.88 -4.76
C ASP A 202 -6.92 3.74 -5.90
N SER A 203 -6.10 2.68 -5.85
CA SER A 203 -5.04 2.41 -6.81
C SER A 203 -5.53 2.51 -8.25
N SER A 204 -4.66 3.01 -9.13
CA SER A 204 -4.99 3.34 -10.54
C SER A 204 -6.03 4.47 -10.69
N GLY A 205 -6.21 5.30 -9.65
CA GLY A 205 -7.11 6.44 -9.63
C GLY A 205 -8.59 6.04 -9.63
N ARG A 206 -8.91 4.86 -9.10
CA ARG A 206 -10.27 4.31 -9.01
C ARG A 206 -10.46 3.69 -7.64
N LEU A 207 -11.61 3.94 -7.02
CA LEU A 207 -11.98 3.28 -5.77
C LEU A 207 -12.52 1.86 -6.05
N TRP A 208 -11.94 0.85 -5.41
CA TRP A 208 -12.37 -0.55 -5.45
C TRP A 208 -12.03 -1.27 -4.13
N GLY A 209 -12.64 -2.42 -3.89
CA GLY A 209 -12.35 -3.23 -2.72
C GLY A 209 -12.79 -4.69 -2.89
N PHE A 210 -12.36 -5.53 -1.96
CA PHE A 210 -12.66 -6.97 -1.93
C PHE A 210 -12.56 -7.55 -0.51
N TYR A 211 -13.00 -8.80 -0.38
CA TYR A 211 -12.96 -9.57 0.86
C TYR A 211 -12.09 -10.81 0.73
N LYS A 212 -11.36 -11.12 1.80
CA LYS A 212 -10.55 -12.33 1.98
C LYS A 212 -11.38 -13.28 2.86
N ASN A 213 -12.08 -14.20 2.20
CA ASN A 213 -13.17 -15.03 2.72
C ASN A 213 -12.98 -15.69 4.10
N GLN A 214 -14.01 -15.60 4.96
CA GLN A 214 -14.53 -16.75 5.70
C GLN A 214 -15.65 -17.39 4.84
N ILE A 215 -15.38 -18.51 4.17
CA ILE A 215 -16.39 -19.36 3.49
C ILE A 215 -16.42 -20.72 4.22
N PRO A 216 -17.61 -21.31 4.50
CA PRO A 216 -17.72 -22.64 5.08
C PRO A 216 -16.97 -23.71 4.28
N GLU A 217 -16.42 -24.68 5.01
CA GLU A 217 -15.36 -25.62 4.57
C GLU A 217 -15.64 -26.44 3.30
N GLN A 218 -16.90 -26.53 2.86
CA GLN A 218 -17.34 -27.42 1.78
C GLN A 218 -17.17 -26.86 0.36
N ASN A 219 -16.77 -25.60 0.21
CA ASN A 219 -16.57 -24.94 -1.10
C ASN A 219 -15.10 -24.64 -1.43
N ARG A 220 -14.14 -25.36 -0.81
CA ARG A 220 -12.67 -25.18 -0.94
C ARG A 220 -12.05 -25.45 -2.33
N LEU A 221 -12.82 -25.52 -3.41
CA LEU A 221 -12.33 -25.86 -4.75
C LEU A 221 -12.36 -24.72 -5.78
N TYR A 222 -12.52 -23.47 -5.34
CA TYR A 222 -12.29 -22.31 -6.22
C TYR A 222 -11.21 -21.40 -5.65
N ASP A 223 -10.09 -21.45 -6.34
CA ASP A 223 -8.84 -20.76 -6.11
C ASP A 223 -8.99 -19.24 -5.90
N ILE A 224 -8.17 -18.71 -4.99
CA ILE A 224 -7.94 -17.28 -4.65
C ILE A 224 -7.54 -16.42 -5.88
N ILE A 225 -7.38 -17.05 -7.04
CA ILE A 225 -6.65 -16.59 -8.22
C ILE A 225 -7.61 -16.13 -9.31
N GLU A 226 -8.71 -16.88 -9.50
CA GLU A 226 -9.78 -16.43 -10.39
C GLU A 226 -10.38 -15.13 -9.83
N TYR A 227 -10.34 -14.93 -8.51
CA TYR A 227 -10.87 -13.76 -7.84
C TYR A 227 -10.09 -12.47 -8.12
N ALA A 228 -8.77 -12.45 -8.37
CA ALA A 228 -8.07 -11.18 -8.67
C ALA A 228 -8.35 -10.66 -10.10
N GLU A 229 -8.49 -11.57 -11.07
CA GLU A 229 -8.89 -11.23 -12.45
C GLU A 229 -10.41 -11.03 -12.56
N ILE A 230 -11.21 -11.80 -11.81
CA ILE A 230 -12.62 -11.53 -11.57
C ILE A 230 -12.81 -10.27 -10.71
N VAL A 231 -11.87 -9.81 -9.87
CA VAL A 231 -12.01 -8.55 -9.10
C VAL A 231 -11.65 -7.35 -9.97
N ARG A 232 -10.76 -7.49 -10.96
CA ARG A 232 -10.58 -6.47 -11.99
C ARG A 232 -11.72 -6.45 -13.02
N ALA A 233 -12.34 -7.59 -13.35
CA ALA A 233 -13.46 -7.69 -14.28
C ALA A 233 -14.85 -7.45 -13.63
N LYS A 234 -15.03 -7.93 -12.39
CA LYS A 234 -16.23 -7.97 -11.52
C LYS A 234 -15.94 -7.42 -10.10
N SER A 235 -15.17 -6.34 -9.93
CA SER A 235 -15.15 -5.60 -8.66
C SER A 235 -16.59 -5.39 -8.20
N VAL A 236 -16.95 -5.92 -7.02
CA VAL A 236 -18.34 -6.01 -6.56
C VAL A 236 -18.96 -4.62 -6.43
N ILE A 237 -18.15 -3.59 -6.14
CA ILE A 237 -18.63 -2.25 -5.87
C ILE A 237 -17.92 -1.26 -6.81
N LYS A 238 -18.51 -1.05 -7.99
CA LYS A 238 -18.08 0.02 -8.90
C LYS A 238 -18.88 1.27 -8.55
N ASN A 239 -18.25 2.22 -7.85
CA ASN A 239 -18.71 3.60 -7.69
C ASN A 239 -19.94 3.88 -6.79
N ASN A 240 -20.46 2.90 -6.04
CA ASN A 240 -21.51 3.15 -5.05
C ASN A 240 -20.93 3.22 -3.63
N ILE A 241 -20.77 4.42 -3.09
CA ILE A 241 -20.18 4.61 -1.75
C ILE A 241 -21.02 3.96 -0.65
N ASN A 242 -22.35 3.92 -0.80
CA ASN A 242 -23.22 3.35 0.22
C ASN A 242 -23.04 1.84 0.29
N GLU A 243 -22.90 1.18 -0.86
CA GLU A 243 -22.52 -0.23 -0.92
C GLU A 243 -21.16 -0.42 -0.28
N ILE A 244 -20.15 0.37 -0.67
CA ILE A 244 -18.79 0.33 -0.11
C ILE A 244 -18.82 0.45 1.42
N ILE A 245 -19.51 1.45 1.97
CA ILE A 245 -19.62 1.71 3.42
C ILE A 245 -20.38 0.59 4.12
N TYR A 246 -21.51 0.14 3.56
CA TYR A 246 -22.28 -0.98 4.09
C TYR A 246 -21.38 -2.21 4.20
N HIS A 247 -20.71 -2.51 3.11
CA HIS A 247 -19.75 -3.59 2.98
C HIS A 247 -18.54 -3.42 3.91
N PHE A 248 -18.09 -2.21 4.22
CA PHE A 248 -17.03 -2.01 5.20
C PHE A 248 -17.50 -2.26 6.63
N ASN A 249 -18.62 -1.66 7.02
CA ASN A 249 -19.13 -1.80 8.37
C ASN A 249 -19.52 -3.25 8.70
N GLN A 250 -19.91 -4.06 7.71
CA GLN A 250 -20.16 -5.49 7.96
C GLN A 250 -18.90 -6.27 8.33
N TYR A 251 -17.73 -5.95 7.75
CA TYR A 251 -16.54 -6.81 7.90
C TYR A 251 -15.63 -6.41 9.05
N ILE A 252 -15.75 -5.16 9.50
CA ILE A 252 -14.92 -4.63 10.56
C ILE A 252 -15.16 -5.31 11.90
N ASP A 253 -16.30 -5.97 12.06
CA ASP A 253 -16.61 -6.78 13.24
C ASP A 253 -15.97 -8.18 13.23
N TYR A 254 -15.50 -8.65 12.06
CA TYR A 254 -14.96 -10.00 11.88
C TYR A 254 -13.43 -10.06 11.76
N GLY A 255 -12.75 -8.91 11.80
CA GLY A 255 -11.30 -8.84 11.87
C GLY A 255 -10.72 -7.53 11.37
N PHE A 256 -9.54 -7.59 10.76
CA PHE A 256 -8.88 -6.40 10.23
C PHE A 256 -9.33 -6.06 8.81
N MET A 257 -9.47 -4.77 8.57
CA MET A 257 -9.61 -4.21 7.24
C MET A 257 -8.36 -3.40 6.91
N GLN A 258 -7.90 -3.48 5.68
CA GLN A 258 -6.83 -2.63 5.19
C GLN A 258 -7.36 -1.64 4.17
N ILE A 259 -6.99 -0.36 4.33
CA ILE A 259 -7.34 0.72 3.41
C ILE A 259 -6.06 1.30 2.84
N LEU A 260 -5.94 1.34 1.51
CA LEU A 260 -4.87 2.03 0.79
C LEU A 260 -5.44 3.23 0.03
N PHE A 261 -5.08 4.44 0.44
CA PHE A 261 -5.42 5.66 -0.29
C PHE A 261 -4.20 6.47 -0.66
N HIS A 262 -4.10 6.95 -1.90
CA HIS A 262 -3.03 7.87 -2.28
C HIS A 262 -3.47 9.32 -1.98
N PRO A 263 -2.74 10.08 -1.14
CA PRO A 263 -3.20 11.39 -0.64
C PRO A 263 -3.66 12.37 -1.73
N LYS A 264 -2.96 12.37 -2.87
CA LYS A 264 -3.25 13.20 -4.05
C LYS A 264 -4.71 13.13 -4.53
N TRP A 265 -5.37 11.97 -4.42
CA TRP A 265 -6.74 11.84 -4.95
C TRP A 265 -7.82 12.41 -4.01
N TRP A 266 -7.45 12.67 -2.76
CA TRP A 266 -8.39 12.99 -1.69
C TRP A 266 -8.23 14.39 -1.14
N ILE A 267 -7.01 14.92 -1.22
CA ILE A 267 -6.66 16.27 -0.80
C ILE A 267 -6.58 17.16 -2.04
N SER A 268 -7.35 18.25 -2.04
CA SER A 268 -7.21 19.27 -3.08
C SER A 268 -5.90 20.05 -2.93
N GLU A 269 -5.34 20.47 -4.07
CA GLU A 269 -4.28 21.47 -4.13
C GLU A 269 -4.67 22.76 -3.40
#